data_AF-A0A377GI63-F1
#
_entry.id   AF-A0A377GI63-F1
#
_cell.length_a   1.000
_cell.length_b   1.000
_cell.length_c   1.000
_cell.angle_alpha   90.00
_cell.angle_beta   90.00
_cell.angle_gamma   90.00
#
_symmetry.space_group_name_H-M   'P 1'
#
loop_
_entity.id
_entity.type
_entity.pdbx_description
1 polymer ?
#
loop_
_entity_poly.entity_id
_entity_poly.type
_entity_poly.pdbx_seq_one_letter_code
_entity_poly.pdbx_strand_id
1 'polypeptide(L)'
;MFVTHFQKAITYIRETQEIALFATMADARLSTAFSASPLFYIILPFIGFLLTINALINGYHLAKASNRNVDRWLLFATSAICAALASISLYGAAISKVLGFSFAAGPWFFFSSLLVALSHQFMMFGLNLYRAFESPKDSIQRMHYMQAALSNAFAMAFLAAALGAVVFVLLFPVAPVVGTVFSITAVLFTGVDLLWRMAPDSVKQIIKGRLHLGKPDIAQDAMVNQEAIFNPKTNKEEPKHHRMFTCCDYSAVIRKMDSVAVKAYLLGLIQNKLSLLEQKLDPKNQKINDKISLLKTLLKTIENPQKISKMNVRATYPLAFQSFWAEKGDVEQILDAVIAFQDRERLEKHARLSLVMG
;
A
#
# COMPACT_ATOMS: atom_id res chain seq x y z
N MET A 1 14.31 -8.70 -3.15
CA MET A 1 15.05 -8.31 -1.93
C MET A 1 15.98 -7.12 -2.18
N PHE A 2 16.89 -7.17 -3.17
CA PHE A 2 17.76 -6.02 -3.52
C PHE A 2 16.99 -4.72 -3.85
N VAL A 3 16.02 -4.79 -4.78
CA VAL A 3 15.22 -3.61 -5.21
C VAL A 3 14.51 -2.91 -4.04
N THR A 4 13.97 -3.67 -3.09
CA THR A 4 13.30 -3.13 -1.91
C THR A 4 14.25 -2.46 -0.92
N HIS A 5 15.48 -2.96 -0.77
CA HIS A 5 16.50 -2.29 0.04
C HIS A 5 17.02 -1.03 -0.64
N PHE A 6 17.22 -1.08 -1.96
CA PHE A 6 17.62 0.07 -2.76
C PHE A 6 16.58 1.20 -2.72
N GLN A 7 15.28 0.87 -2.85
CA GLN A 7 14.20 1.85 -2.74
C GLN A 7 14.16 2.51 -1.35
N LYS A 8 14.40 1.74 -0.28
CA LYS A 8 14.51 2.30 1.08
C LYS A 8 15.69 3.27 1.18
N ALA A 9 16.86 2.90 0.66
CA ALA A 9 18.05 3.77 0.67
C ALA A 9 17.81 5.08 -0.09
N ILE A 10 17.24 5.02 -1.30
CA ILE A 10 16.85 6.20 -2.08
C ILE A 10 15.93 7.11 -1.28
N THR A 11 14.95 6.50 -0.61
CA THR A 11 13.97 7.25 0.17
C THR A 11 14.61 7.98 1.35
N TYR A 12 15.52 7.33 2.08
CA TYR A 12 16.26 7.98 3.18
C TYR A 12 17.14 9.14 2.69
N ILE A 13 17.85 8.95 1.58
CA ILE A 13 18.71 10.00 1.02
C ILE A 13 17.83 11.19 0.57
N ARG A 14 16.69 10.91 -0.08
CA ARG A 14 15.73 11.94 -0.49
C ARG A 14 15.19 12.73 0.70
N GLU A 15 14.71 12.04 1.73
CA GLU A 15 14.16 12.65 2.95
C GLU A 15 15.21 13.50 3.68
N THR A 16 16.48 13.05 3.71
CA THR A 16 17.59 13.83 4.28
C THR A 16 17.85 15.11 3.48
N GLN A 17 17.78 15.04 2.16
CA GLN A 17 17.94 16.23 1.30
C GLN A 17 16.74 17.17 1.36
N GLU A 18 15.52 16.65 1.52
CA GLU A 18 14.31 17.44 1.78
C GLU A 18 14.43 18.21 3.10
N ILE A 19 14.94 17.59 4.18
CA ILE A 19 15.24 18.28 5.44
C ILE A 19 16.24 19.41 5.21
N ALA A 20 17.35 19.14 4.52
CA ALA A 20 18.36 20.17 4.25
C ALA A 20 17.76 21.32 3.44
N LEU A 21 16.96 21.01 2.42
CA LEU A 21 16.29 22.02 1.59
C LEU A 21 15.34 22.89 2.41
N PHE A 22 14.40 22.29 3.15
CA PHE A 22 13.42 23.06 3.93
C PHE A 22 14.07 23.79 5.12
N ALA A 23 15.13 23.24 5.73
CA ALA A 23 15.90 23.95 6.74
C ALA A 23 16.56 25.21 6.17
N THR A 24 17.11 25.14 4.95
CA THR A 24 17.64 26.35 4.29
C THR A 24 16.56 27.35 3.90
N MET A 25 15.34 26.90 3.61
CA MET A 25 14.19 27.77 3.32
C MET A 25 13.59 28.44 4.57
N ALA A 26 13.89 27.93 5.76
CA ALA A 26 13.35 28.47 7.00
C ALA A 26 13.91 29.87 7.35
N ASP A 27 15.09 30.24 6.82
CA ASP A 27 15.72 31.55 7.00
C ASP A 27 16.17 32.12 5.65
N ALA A 28 15.79 33.37 5.36
CA ALA A 28 16.15 34.05 4.12
C ALA A 28 17.67 34.18 3.92
N ARG A 29 18.46 34.34 4.99
CA ARG A 29 19.92 34.41 4.94
C ARG A 29 20.52 33.06 4.56
N LEU A 30 20.02 31.97 5.15
CA LEU A 30 20.42 30.60 4.82
C LEU A 30 20.01 30.24 3.39
N SER A 31 18.81 30.62 2.97
CA SER A 31 18.33 30.39 1.61
C SER A 31 19.20 31.11 0.57
N THR A 32 19.60 32.34 0.86
CA THR A 32 20.48 33.14 0.00
C THR A 32 21.89 32.54 -0.05
N ALA A 33 22.45 32.17 1.11
CA ALA A 33 23.77 31.53 1.20
C ALA A 33 23.79 30.17 0.51
N PHE A 34 22.73 29.36 0.67
CA PHE A 34 22.56 28.09 -0.02
C PHE A 34 22.48 28.30 -1.53
N SER A 35 21.66 29.25 -1.98
CA SER A 35 21.54 29.59 -3.39
C SER A 35 22.89 29.99 -4.00
N ALA A 36 23.72 30.74 -3.28
CA ALA A 36 25.05 31.14 -3.73
C ALA A 36 26.11 30.02 -3.66
N SER A 37 25.80 28.89 -3.02
CA SER A 37 26.73 27.78 -2.80
C SER A 37 26.77 26.81 -3.99
N PRO A 38 27.93 26.19 -4.28
CA PRO A 38 28.03 25.05 -5.19
C PRO A 38 27.08 23.89 -4.86
N LEU A 39 26.71 23.75 -3.57
CA LEU A 39 25.76 22.73 -3.11
C LEU A 39 24.37 22.88 -3.75
N PHE A 40 23.96 24.10 -4.13
CA PHE A 40 22.70 24.34 -4.84
C PHE A 40 22.61 23.53 -6.16
N TYR A 41 23.71 23.51 -6.92
CA TYR A 41 23.79 22.83 -8.21
C TYR A 41 23.90 21.30 -8.09
N ILE A 42 24.18 20.79 -6.89
CA ILE A 42 24.27 19.36 -6.63
C ILE A 42 22.98 18.86 -5.99
N ILE A 43 22.53 19.50 -4.91
CA ILE A 43 21.43 19.02 -4.08
C ILE A 43 20.09 19.09 -4.83
N LEU A 44 19.77 20.20 -5.51
CA LEU A 44 18.47 20.34 -6.18
C LEU A 44 18.31 19.34 -7.35
N PRO A 45 19.26 19.24 -8.30
CA PRO A 45 19.18 18.21 -9.35
C PRO A 45 19.14 16.79 -8.79
N PHE A 46 19.87 16.52 -7.70
CA PHE A 46 19.89 15.19 -7.10
C PHE A 46 18.54 14.78 -6.50
N ILE A 47 17.78 15.70 -5.89
CA ILE A 47 16.39 15.42 -5.45
C ILE A 47 15.52 15.00 -6.66
N GLY A 48 15.60 15.74 -7.78
CA GLY A 48 14.88 15.40 -9.01
C GLY A 48 15.29 14.03 -9.58
N PHE A 49 16.59 13.73 -9.55
CA PHE A 49 17.11 12.42 -9.94
C PHE A 49 16.57 11.28 -9.06
N LEU A 50 16.56 11.44 -7.73
CA LEU A 50 16.03 10.43 -6.81
C LEU A 50 14.52 10.20 -7.03
N LEU A 51 13.76 11.25 -7.30
CA LEU A 51 12.34 11.13 -7.67
C LEU A 51 12.15 10.35 -8.97
N THR A 52 13.01 10.61 -9.97
CA THR A 52 13.01 9.90 -11.25
C THR A 52 13.34 8.42 -11.07
N ILE A 53 14.36 8.08 -10.26
CA ILE A 53 14.66 6.67 -9.95
C ILE A 53 13.47 6.01 -9.25
N ASN A 54 12.81 6.70 -8.31
CA ASN A 54 11.65 6.14 -7.63
C ASN A 54 10.48 5.89 -8.60
N ALA A 55 10.27 6.77 -9.58
CA ALA A 55 9.28 6.56 -10.64
C ALA A 55 9.63 5.35 -11.52
N LEU A 56 10.92 5.16 -11.85
CA LEU A 56 11.39 3.97 -12.58
C LEU A 56 11.20 2.68 -11.77
N ILE A 57 11.46 2.70 -10.46
CA ILE A 57 11.20 1.55 -9.56
C ILE A 57 9.71 1.22 -9.53
N ASN A 58 8.84 2.23 -9.42
CA ASN A 58 7.39 2.04 -9.46
C ASN A 58 6.94 1.48 -10.82
N GLY A 59 7.51 1.96 -11.93
CA GLY A 59 7.28 1.42 -13.28
C GLY A 59 7.75 -0.04 -13.41
N TYR A 60 8.90 -0.39 -12.85
CA TYR A 60 9.40 -1.76 -12.79
C TYR A 60 8.44 -2.68 -12.00
N HIS A 61 7.96 -2.21 -10.84
CA HIS A 61 6.98 -2.95 -10.04
C HIS A 61 5.66 -3.16 -10.79
N LEU A 62 5.19 -2.16 -11.53
CA LEU A 62 4.00 -2.26 -12.38
C LEU A 62 4.21 -3.23 -13.55
N ALA A 63 5.37 -3.19 -14.20
CA ALA A 63 5.68 -4.09 -15.32
C ALA A 63 5.72 -5.57 -14.87
N LYS A 64 6.33 -5.84 -13.71
CA LYS A 64 6.48 -7.18 -13.12
C LYS A 64 5.26 -7.65 -12.32
N ALA A 65 4.29 -6.76 -12.07
CA ALA A 65 3.10 -7.10 -11.33
C ALA A 65 2.22 -8.10 -12.08
N SER A 66 1.95 -9.25 -11.44
CA SER A 66 0.93 -10.20 -11.92
C SER A 66 -0.49 -9.59 -11.86
N ASN A 67 -0.75 -8.74 -10.85
CA ASN A 67 -1.97 -7.92 -10.76
C ASN A 67 -1.66 -6.45 -11.06
N ARG A 68 -1.99 -5.99 -12.28
CA ARG A 68 -1.85 -4.60 -12.73
C ARG A 68 -3.12 -3.80 -12.46
N ASN A 69 -3.44 -3.67 -11.18
CA ASN A 69 -4.62 -2.95 -10.70
C ASN A 69 -4.49 -1.43 -10.88
N VAL A 70 -5.63 -0.74 -10.74
CA VAL A 70 -5.73 0.72 -10.85
C VAL A 70 -4.82 1.42 -9.84
N ASP A 71 -4.74 0.92 -8.61
CA ASP A 71 -3.89 1.49 -7.55
C ASP A 71 -2.41 1.55 -7.97
N ARG A 72 -1.89 0.51 -8.63
CA ARG A 72 -0.49 0.49 -9.11
C ARG A 72 -0.27 1.40 -10.31
N TRP A 73 -1.23 1.46 -11.22
CA TRP A 73 -1.17 2.38 -12.37
C TRP A 73 -1.19 3.83 -11.92
N LEU A 74 -2.07 4.16 -10.98
CA LEU A 74 -2.21 5.50 -10.44
C LEU A 74 -0.97 5.89 -9.63
N LEU A 75 -0.42 4.98 -8.81
CA LEU A 75 0.85 5.21 -8.12
C LEU A 75 2.00 5.52 -9.10
N PHE A 76 2.10 4.77 -10.19
CA PHE A 76 3.10 5.02 -11.23
C PHE A 76 2.87 6.37 -11.92
N ALA A 77 1.64 6.65 -12.35
CA ALA A 77 1.30 7.90 -13.04
C ALA A 77 1.59 9.13 -12.18
N THR A 78 1.14 9.13 -10.92
CA THR A 78 1.45 10.20 -9.95
C THR A 78 2.97 10.32 -9.76
N SER A 79 3.68 9.21 -9.55
CA SER A 79 5.13 9.25 -9.36
C SER A 79 5.88 9.81 -10.58
N ALA A 80 5.44 9.47 -11.80
CA ALA A 80 6.03 9.95 -13.04
C ALA A 80 5.76 11.45 -13.26
N ILE A 81 4.52 11.90 -13.04
CA ILE A 81 4.14 13.32 -13.15
C ILE A 81 4.91 14.15 -12.12
N CYS A 82 4.96 13.71 -10.87
CA CYS A 82 5.74 14.39 -9.83
C CYS A 82 7.23 14.45 -10.20
N ALA A 83 7.82 13.33 -10.64
CA ALA A 83 9.22 13.31 -11.04
C ALA A 83 9.51 14.26 -12.21
N ALA A 84 8.64 14.32 -13.21
CA ALA A 84 8.79 15.23 -14.35
C ALA A 84 8.70 16.70 -13.91
N LEU A 85 7.65 17.07 -13.17
CA LEU A 85 7.43 18.44 -12.70
C LEU A 85 8.54 18.90 -11.75
N ALA A 86 8.91 18.06 -10.77
CA ALA A 86 10.01 18.36 -9.86
C ALA A 86 11.34 18.47 -10.60
N SER A 87 11.60 17.60 -11.59
CA SER A 87 12.85 17.69 -12.37
C SER A 87 12.91 18.97 -13.20
N ILE A 88 11.81 19.34 -13.88
CA ILE A 88 11.74 20.62 -14.62
C ILE A 88 12.04 21.79 -13.68
N SER A 89 11.44 21.78 -12.48
CA SER A 89 11.69 22.82 -11.48
C SER A 89 13.15 22.86 -11.03
N LEU A 90 13.66 21.73 -10.52
CA LEU A 90 14.93 21.66 -9.80
C LEU A 90 16.14 21.76 -10.75
N TYR A 91 16.10 21.07 -11.89
CA TYR A 91 17.13 21.21 -12.93
C TYR A 91 17.01 22.57 -13.64
N GLY A 92 15.79 23.04 -13.93
CA GLY A 92 15.57 24.35 -14.54
C GLY A 92 16.08 25.48 -13.65
N ALA A 93 15.91 25.39 -12.33
CA ALA A 93 16.46 26.36 -11.38
C ALA A 93 17.99 26.37 -11.38
N ALA A 94 18.63 25.19 -11.43
CA ALA A 94 20.08 25.10 -11.53
C ALA A 94 20.62 25.67 -12.86
N ILE A 95 20.03 25.27 -14.00
CA ILE A 95 20.46 25.70 -15.33
C ILE A 95 20.23 27.20 -15.54
N SER A 96 19.06 27.71 -15.16
CA SER A 96 18.75 29.14 -15.32
C SER A 96 19.71 30.02 -14.55
N LYS A 97 20.11 29.60 -13.35
CA LYS A 97 21.13 30.27 -12.55
C LYS A 97 22.51 30.27 -13.20
N VAL A 98 22.93 29.16 -13.84
CA VAL A 98 24.19 29.11 -14.61
C VAL A 98 24.15 30.04 -15.82
N LEU A 99 23.01 30.08 -16.52
CA LEU A 99 22.84 30.90 -17.72
C LEU A 99 22.53 32.37 -17.42
N GLY A 100 22.37 32.75 -16.15
CA GLY A 100 22.10 34.14 -15.74
C GLY A 100 20.68 34.62 -16.01
N PHE A 101 19.72 33.72 -16.25
CA PHE A 101 18.31 34.07 -16.46
C PHE A 101 17.43 33.68 -15.27
N SER A 102 16.32 34.39 -15.07
CA SER A 102 15.34 34.05 -14.03
C SER A 102 14.35 32.99 -14.54
N PHE A 103 14.27 31.86 -13.85
CA PHE A 103 13.26 30.83 -14.12
C PHE A 103 12.02 30.99 -13.23
N ALA A 104 11.22 32.02 -13.54
CA ALA A 104 10.02 32.36 -12.76
C ALA A 104 8.98 31.22 -12.69
N ALA A 105 8.94 30.32 -13.68
CA ALA A 105 8.05 29.16 -13.69
C ALA A 105 8.52 28.01 -12.76
N GLY A 106 9.77 28.01 -12.33
CA GLY A 106 10.34 26.92 -11.50
C GLY A 106 9.55 26.63 -10.24
N PRO A 107 9.25 27.62 -9.39
CA PRO A 107 8.43 27.43 -8.20
C PRO A 107 7.02 26.87 -8.50
N TRP A 108 6.41 27.24 -9.63
CA TRP A 108 5.10 26.73 -10.04
C TRP A 108 5.13 25.25 -10.42
N PHE A 109 6.20 24.80 -11.08
CA PHE A 109 6.40 23.37 -11.36
C PHE A 109 6.61 22.58 -10.06
N PHE A 110 7.36 23.12 -9.09
CA PHE A 110 7.54 22.46 -7.79
C PHE A 110 6.24 22.39 -6.99
N PHE A 111 5.51 23.50 -6.93
CA PHE A 111 4.17 23.58 -6.34
C PHE A 111 3.22 22.53 -6.96
N SER A 112 3.18 22.45 -8.28
CA SER A 112 2.31 21.50 -9.00
C SER A 112 2.69 20.06 -8.70
N SER A 113 3.98 19.74 -8.60
CA SER A 113 4.45 18.42 -8.17
C SER A 113 3.94 18.06 -6.77
N LEU A 114 4.05 18.98 -5.81
CA LEU A 114 3.58 18.76 -4.44
C LEU A 114 2.05 18.64 -4.39
N LEU A 115 1.33 19.42 -5.19
CA LEU A 115 -0.13 19.38 -5.26
C LEU A 115 -0.64 18.05 -5.84
N VAL A 116 0.01 17.53 -6.88
CA VAL A 116 -0.29 16.20 -7.45
C VAL A 116 -0.05 15.10 -6.41
N ALA A 117 1.08 15.15 -5.70
CA ALA A 117 1.37 14.22 -4.61
C ALA A 117 0.33 14.32 -3.48
N LEU A 118 -0.05 15.53 -3.09
CA LEU A 118 -1.04 15.77 -2.03
C LEU A 118 -2.41 15.22 -2.42
N SER A 119 -2.83 15.45 -3.66
CA SER A 119 -4.09 14.95 -4.23
C SER A 119 -4.13 13.42 -4.22
N HIS A 120 -3.03 12.77 -4.60
CA HIS A 120 -2.90 11.31 -4.50
C HIS A 120 -3.02 10.84 -3.06
N GLN A 121 -2.31 11.46 -2.11
CA GLN A 121 -2.37 11.05 -0.70
C GLN A 121 -3.77 11.27 -0.11
N PHE A 122 -4.45 12.35 -0.48
CA PHE A 122 -5.84 12.61 -0.11
C PHE A 122 -6.78 11.51 -0.63
N MET A 123 -6.65 11.13 -1.91
CA MET A 123 -7.43 10.03 -2.48
C MET A 123 -7.17 8.70 -1.75
N MET A 124 -5.89 8.37 -1.51
CA MET A 124 -5.53 7.15 -0.79
C MET A 124 -5.97 7.16 0.67
N PHE A 125 -5.97 8.32 1.33
CA PHE A 125 -6.54 8.50 2.67
C PHE A 125 -8.04 8.19 2.66
N GLY A 126 -8.80 8.82 1.76
CA GLY A 126 -10.24 8.59 1.62
C GLY A 126 -10.57 7.13 1.30
N LEU A 127 -9.85 6.52 0.36
CA LEU A 127 -10.02 5.10 0.01
C LEU A 127 -9.73 4.19 1.20
N ASN A 128 -8.60 4.37 1.89
CA ASN A 128 -8.26 3.51 3.03
C ASN A 128 -9.22 3.71 4.21
N LEU A 129 -9.71 4.93 4.44
CA LEU A 129 -10.71 5.20 5.46
C LEU A 129 -12.04 4.51 5.11
N TYR A 130 -12.48 4.63 3.86
CA TYR A 130 -13.67 3.95 3.36
C TYR A 130 -13.55 2.42 3.48
N ARG A 131 -12.40 1.85 3.09
CA ARG A 131 -12.06 0.42 3.26
C ARG A 131 -12.11 -0.01 4.72
N ALA A 132 -11.61 0.81 5.64
CA ALA A 132 -11.68 0.55 7.08
C ALA A 132 -13.12 0.60 7.62
N PHE A 133 -13.98 1.44 7.04
CA PHE A 133 -15.41 1.48 7.40
C PHE A 133 -16.19 0.29 6.85
N GLU A 134 -15.90 -0.18 5.63
CA GLU A 134 -16.51 -1.40 5.08
C GLU A 134 -16.04 -2.68 5.79
N SER A 135 -14.82 -2.65 6.35
CA SER A 135 -14.24 -3.80 7.03
C SER A 135 -14.97 -4.09 8.35
N PRO A 136 -15.17 -5.38 8.71
CA PRO A 136 -15.74 -5.74 10.00
C PRO A 136 -15.00 -5.11 11.18
N LYS A 137 -15.73 -4.70 12.22
CA LYS A 137 -15.17 -4.15 13.46
C LYS A 137 -14.21 -5.19 14.06
N ASP A 138 -13.05 -4.75 14.53
CA ASP A 138 -12.00 -5.61 15.10
C ASP A 138 -11.35 -6.66 14.17
N SER A 139 -11.55 -6.53 12.84
CA SER A 139 -10.81 -7.35 11.88
C SER A 139 -9.38 -6.87 11.65
N ILE A 140 -8.47 -7.81 11.32
CA ILE A 140 -7.08 -7.49 10.92
C ILE A 140 -7.07 -6.57 9.68
N GLN A 141 -8.00 -6.76 8.75
CA GLN A 141 -8.13 -5.94 7.55
C GLN A 141 -8.44 -4.48 7.91
N ARG A 142 -9.41 -4.24 8.79
CA ARG A 142 -9.76 -2.90 9.29
C ARG A 142 -8.56 -2.20 9.93
N MET A 143 -7.80 -2.92 10.76
CA MET A 143 -6.59 -2.39 11.38
C MET A 143 -5.56 -1.96 10.32
N HIS A 144 -5.30 -2.79 9.31
CA HIS A 144 -4.35 -2.45 8.24
C HIS A 144 -4.78 -1.21 7.46
N TYR A 145 -6.07 -1.08 7.13
CA TYR A 145 -6.58 0.09 6.44
C TYR A 145 -6.56 1.35 7.31
N MET A 146 -6.85 1.25 8.61
CA MET A 146 -6.70 2.36 9.54
C MET A 146 -5.25 2.82 9.67
N GLN A 147 -4.30 1.88 9.78
CA GLN A 147 -2.87 2.21 9.79
C GLN A 147 -2.44 2.89 8.48
N ALA A 148 -2.91 2.40 7.34
CA ALA A 148 -2.62 3.01 6.05
C ALA A 148 -3.25 4.39 5.88
N ALA A 149 -4.49 4.60 6.36
CA ALA A 149 -5.15 5.90 6.37
C ALA A 149 -4.37 6.91 7.22
N LEU A 150 -3.95 6.53 8.43
CA LEU A 150 -3.12 7.40 9.29
C LEU A 150 -1.77 7.72 8.64
N SER A 151 -1.13 6.75 7.99
CA SER A 151 0.09 6.99 7.23
C SER A 151 -0.12 7.98 6.08
N ASN A 152 -1.24 7.89 5.36
CA ASN A 152 -1.57 8.82 4.28
C ASN A 152 -1.90 10.22 4.83
N ALA A 153 -2.60 10.31 5.97
CA ALA A 153 -2.89 11.58 6.64
C ALA A 153 -1.60 12.28 7.11
N PHE A 154 -0.65 11.52 7.64
CA PHE A 154 0.68 12.03 7.97
C PHE A 154 1.40 12.57 6.72
N ALA A 155 1.40 11.80 5.62
CA ALA A 155 2.00 12.23 4.36
C ALA A 155 1.31 13.47 3.77
N MET A 156 -0.02 13.59 3.90
CA MET A 156 -0.77 14.78 3.52
C MET A 156 -0.34 16.00 4.34
N ALA A 157 -0.21 15.87 5.66
CA ALA A 157 0.21 16.97 6.52
C ALA A 157 1.62 17.45 6.18
N PHE A 158 2.55 16.51 5.93
CA PHE A 158 3.89 16.83 5.43
C PHE A 158 3.85 17.58 4.08
N LEU A 159 3.10 17.06 3.10
CA LEU A 159 3.00 17.68 1.78
C LEU A 159 2.32 19.05 1.83
N ALA A 160 1.32 19.24 2.68
CA ALA A 160 0.68 20.52 2.91
C ALA A 160 1.67 21.52 3.52
N ALA A 161 2.52 21.08 4.46
CA ALA A 161 3.57 21.92 5.03
C ALA A 161 4.62 22.32 3.98
N ALA A 162 5.09 21.36 3.18
CA ALA A 162 6.02 21.62 2.08
C ALA A 162 5.42 22.58 1.04
N LEU A 163 4.14 22.41 0.69
CA LEU A 163 3.42 23.26 -0.24
C LEU A 163 3.27 24.68 0.32
N GLY A 164 2.95 24.82 1.61
CA GLY A 164 2.96 26.11 2.30
C GLY A 164 4.33 26.79 2.27
N ALA A 165 5.42 26.05 2.48
CA ALA A 165 6.78 26.58 2.37
C ALA A 165 7.06 27.11 0.96
N VAL A 166 6.71 26.35 -0.09
CA VAL A 166 6.86 26.80 -1.48
C VAL A 166 6.04 28.06 -1.78
N VAL A 167 4.79 28.11 -1.31
CA VAL A 167 3.92 29.27 -1.52
C VAL A 167 4.49 30.52 -0.87
N PHE A 168 4.85 30.46 0.42
CA PHE A 168 5.22 31.65 1.18
C PHE A 168 6.71 32.01 1.14
N VAL A 169 7.58 31.09 0.69
CA VAL A 169 9.03 31.36 0.53
C VAL A 169 9.39 31.63 -0.94
N LEU A 170 8.78 30.92 -1.90
CA LEU A 170 9.19 30.99 -3.31
C LEU A 170 8.23 31.77 -4.20
N LEU A 171 6.91 31.60 -4.03
CA LEU A 171 5.91 32.23 -4.91
C LEU A 171 5.49 33.63 -4.43
N PHE A 172 5.22 33.75 -3.12
CA PHE A 172 4.73 34.97 -2.48
C PHE A 172 5.52 35.26 -1.21
N PRO A 173 6.77 35.76 -1.31
CA PRO A 173 7.63 36.08 -0.17
C PRO A 173 7.17 37.33 0.61
N VAL A 174 5.87 37.59 0.66
CA VAL A 174 5.24 38.74 1.34
C VAL A 174 5.15 38.51 2.86
N ALA A 175 5.12 37.24 3.29
CA ALA A 175 5.00 36.85 4.69
C ALA A 175 6.09 35.82 5.08
N PRO A 176 7.37 36.24 5.20
CA PRO A 176 8.49 35.33 5.42
C PRO A 176 8.35 34.50 6.70
N VAL A 177 7.76 35.06 7.77
CA VAL A 177 7.48 34.34 9.02
C VAL A 177 6.57 33.13 8.79
N VAL A 178 5.56 33.26 7.94
CA VAL A 178 4.64 32.16 7.58
C VAL A 178 5.40 31.08 6.80
N GLY A 179 6.26 31.50 5.86
CA GLY A 179 7.16 30.59 5.15
C GLY A 179 8.11 29.82 6.07
N THR A 180 8.67 30.48 7.09
CA THR A 180 9.49 29.85 8.12
C THR A 180 8.71 28.80 8.91
N VAL A 181 7.49 29.13 9.37
CA VAL A 181 6.65 28.18 10.12
C VAL A 181 6.37 26.92 9.31
N PHE A 182 6.01 27.07 8.04
CA PHE A 182 5.76 25.92 7.17
C PHE A 182 7.03 25.11 6.87
N SER A 183 8.16 25.78 6.66
CA SER A 183 9.45 25.12 6.41
C SER A 183 9.92 24.30 7.62
N ILE A 184 9.84 24.88 8.82
CA ILE A 184 10.16 24.17 10.08
C ILE A 184 9.19 23.00 10.28
N THR A 185 7.90 23.21 10.02
CA THR A 185 6.89 22.15 10.13
C THR A 185 7.21 20.99 9.18
N ALA A 186 7.60 21.26 7.94
CA ALA A 186 8.03 20.23 6.98
C ALA A 186 9.25 19.46 7.49
N VAL A 187 10.27 20.16 8.02
CA VAL A 187 11.46 19.54 8.65
C VAL A 187 11.06 18.62 9.80
N LEU A 188 10.16 19.06 10.68
CA LEU A 188 9.69 18.26 11.81
C LEU A 188 8.97 16.99 11.34
N PHE A 189 8.09 17.09 10.34
CA PHE A 189 7.42 15.93 9.77
C PHE A 189 8.41 14.93 9.16
N THR A 190 9.38 15.39 8.37
CA THR A 190 10.40 14.49 7.80
C THR A 190 11.27 13.86 8.87
N GLY A 191 11.64 14.62 9.91
CA GLY A 191 12.38 14.10 11.06
C GLY A 191 11.59 13.02 11.83
N VAL A 192 10.30 13.24 12.05
CA VAL A 192 9.42 12.25 12.69
C VAL A 192 9.29 10.99 11.84
N ASP A 193 9.16 11.08 10.52
CA ASP A 193 9.11 9.90 9.64
C ASP A 193 10.42 9.10 9.69
N LEU A 194 11.56 9.79 9.65
CA LEU A 194 12.88 9.16 9.72
C LEU A 194 13.08 8.46 11.07
N LEU A 195 12.73 9.11 12.19
CA LEU A 195 12.75 8.52 13.52
C LEU A 195 11.80 7.33 13.61
N TRP A 196 10.58 7.44 13.07
CA TRP A 196 9.61 6.35 13.06
C TRP A 196 10.16 5.13 12.30
N ARG A 197 10.83 5.32 11.17
CA ARG A 197 11.40 4.21 10.41
C ARG A 197 12.58 3.55 11.12
N MET A 198 13.43 4.34 11.76
CA MET A 198 14.57 3.86 12.55
C MET A 198 14.17 3.23 13.89
N ALA A 199 12.99 3.57 14.42
CA ALA A 199 12.53 3.04 15.70
C ALA A 199 12.43 1.51 15.67
N PRO A 200 12.85 0.82 16.75
CA PRO A 200 12.74 -0.63 16.85
C PRO A 200 11.27 -1.06 16.92
N ASP A 201 11.00 -2.29 16.51
CA ASP A 201 9.63 -2.81 16.45
C ASP A 201 8.93 -2.80 17.81
N SER A 202 9.67 -2.96 18.92
CA SER A 202 9.12 -2.86 20.27
C SER A 202 8.46 -1.50 20.54
N VAL A 203 9.12 -0.40 20.16
CA VAL A 203 8.60 0.96 20.32
C VAL A 203 7.39 1.18 19.40
N LYS A 204 7.47 0.71 18.15
CA LYS A 204 6.35 0.78 17.21
C LYS A 204 5.12 0.04 17.74
N GLN A 205 5.29 -1.12 18.36
CA GLN A 205 4.19 -1.90 18.95
C GLN A 205 3.58 -1.20 20.16
N ILE A 206 4.38 -0.56 21.03
CA ILE A 206 3.87 0.22 22.17
C ILE A 206 2.99 1.37 21.68
N ILE A 207 3.46 2.12 20.68
CA ILE A 207 2.72 3.27 20.12
C ILE A 207 1.44 2.79 19.44
N LYS A 208 1.52 1.73 18.62
CA LYS A 208 0.33 1.11 18.01
C LYS A 208 -0.65 0.61 19.05
N GLY A 209 -0.17 0.01 20.15
CA GLY A 209 -1.00 -0.43 21.27
C GLY A 209 -1.75 0.71 21.94
N ARG A 210 -1.07 1.83 22.23
CA ARG A 210 -1.70 3.04 22.81
C ARG A 210 -2.76 3.65 21.90
N LEU A 211 -2.57 3.58 20.59
CA LEU A 211 -3.52 4.08 19.59
C LEU A 211 -4.64 3.08 19.26
N HIS A 212 -4.71 1.92 19.93
CA HIS A 212 -5.64 0.83 19.59
C HIS A 212 -5.50 0.35 18.13
N LEU A 213 -4.30 0.48 17.57
CA LEU A 213 -3.91 -0.01 16.24
C LEU A 213 -3.09 -1.31 16.32
N GLY A 214 -3.07 -1.95 17.49
CA GLY A 214 -2.46 -3.26 17.67
C GLY A 214 -3.19 -4.34 16.87
N LYS A 215 -2.51 -5.47 16.63
CA LYS A 215 -3.17 -6.62 15.99
C LYS A 215 -4.30 -7.11 16.88
N PRO A 216 -5.54 -7.23 16.37
CA PRO A 216 -6.63 -7.83 17.13
C PRO A 216 -6.29 -9.29 17.45
N ASP A 217 -6.88 -9.80 18.54
CA ASP A 217 -6.72 -11.20 18.89
C ASP A 217 -7.32 -12.09 17.78
N ILE A 218 -6.66 -13.21 17.51
CA ILE A 218 -7.06 -14.21 16.53
C ILE A 218 -8.46 -14.74 16.86
N ALA A 219 -8.84 -14.80 18.15
CA ALA A 219 -10.20 -15.16 18.56
C ALA A 219 -11.24 -14.12 18.10
N GLN A 220 -10.95 -12.84 18.31
CA GLN A 220 -11.85 -11.73 17.98
C GLN A 220 -11.99 -11.56 16.46
N ASP A 221 -10.88 -11.62 15.71
CA ASP A 221 -10.89 -11.53 14.23
C ASP A 221 -11.69 -12.68 13.59
N ALA A 222 -11.61 -13.88 14.15
CA ALA A 222 -12.38 -15.03 13.65
C ALA A 222 -13.87 -14.97 14.00
N MET A 223 -14.25 -14.54 15.20
CA MET A 223 -15.67 -14.35 15.58
C MET A 223 -16.36 -13.32 14.70
N VAL A 224 -15.69 -12.19 14.47
CA VAL A 224 -16.16 -11.10 13.60
C VAL A 224 -16.37 -11.56 12.15
N ASN A 225 -15.43 -12.34 11.60
CA ASN A 225 -15.55 -12.87 10.25
C ASN A 225 -16.60 -14.00 10.16
N GLN A 226 -16.80 -14.78 11.22
CA GLN A 226 -17.87 -15.77 11.31
C GLN A 226 -19.25 -15.12 11.35
N GLU A 227 -19.48 -14.06 12.14
CA GLU A 227 -20.76 -13.34 12.18
C GLU A 227 -21.16 -12.75 10.81
N ALA A 228 -20.18 -12.31 10.01
CA ALA A 228 -20.41 -11.82 8.65
C ALA A 228 -20.82 -12.91 7.65
N ILE A 229 -20.48 -14.18 7.93
CA ILE A 229 -20.73 -15.35 7.05
C ILE A 229 -21.94 -16.18 7.54
N PHE A 230 -22.11 -16.30 8.86
CA PHE A 230 -23.11 -17.13 9.54
C PHE A 230 -24.29 -16.32 10.08
N ASN A 231 -24.75 -15.31 9.34
CA ASN A 231 -26.09 -14.77 9.53
C ASN A 231 -27.00 -15.17 8.33
N PRO A 232 -27.31 -16.48 8.12
CA PRO A 232 -28.12 -16.96 7.00
C PRO A 232 -29.60 -17.08 7.39
N LYS A 233 -30.01 -16.57 8.57
CA LYS A 233 -31.40 -16.65 9.06
C LYS A 233 -32.38 -15.79 8.26
N THR A 234 -31.89 -15.02 7.32
CA THR A 234 -32.71 -14.43 6.27
C THR A 234 -32.23 -14.97 4.92
N ASN A 235 -33.02 -15.86 4.34
CA ASN A 235 -33.11 -16.16 2.90
C ASN A 235 -33.52 -14.92 2.06
N LYS A 236 -33.15 -13.72 2.52
CA LYS A 236 -33.30 -12.46 1.83
C LYS A 236 -31.89 -11.90 1.67
N GLU A 237 -31.33 -12.27 0.52
CA GLU A 237 -30.25 -11.58 -0.15
C GLU A 237 -28.88 -11.71 0.54
N GLU A 238 -27.87 -12.16 -0.22
CA GLU A 238 -26.48 -11.78 0.06
C GLU A 238 -26.48 -10.31 0.50
N PRO A 239 -25.74 -9.90 1.56
CA PRO A 239 -25.82 -8.55 2.10
C PRO A 239 -25.82 -7.55 0.96
N LYS A 240 -26.99 -6.96 0.69
CA LYS A 240 -27.30 -6.18 -0.51
C LYS A 240 -26.74 -4.78 -0.40
N HIS A 241 -25.48 -4.68 -0.01
CA HIS A 241 -24.60 -3.57 -0.31
C HIS A 241 -23.26 -4.17 -0.70
N HIS A 242 -22.97 -4.11 -2.01
CA HIS A 242 -21.69 -4.44 -2.60
C HIS A 242 -20.56 -3.77 -1.80
N ARG A 243 -19.89 -4.54 -0.93
CA ARG A 243 -18.59 -4.15 -0.41
C ARG A 243 -17.68 -3.99 -1.61
N MET A 244 -17.32 -2.76 -1.94
CA MET A 244 -16.53 -2.48 -3.13
C MET A 244 -15.08 -2.96 -2.94
N PHE A 245 -14.67 -3.15 -1.68
CA PHE A 245 -13.27 -3.36 -1.32
C PHE A 245 -12.96 -4.46 -0.28
N THR A 246 -13.96 -5.10 0.33
CA THR A 246 -13.71 -6.06 1.41
C THR A 246 -14.25 -7.44 1.07
N CYS A 247 -13.32 -8.37 0.80
CA CYS A 247 -13.61 -9.80 0.67
C CYS A 247 -13.38 -10.51 2.01
N CYS A 248 -14.19 -11.53 2.30
CA CYS A 248 -14.05 -12.37 3.48
C CYS A 248 -12.64 -13.01 3.54
N ASP A 249 -12.00 -12.94 4.70
CA ASP A 249 -10.76 -13.69 4.95
C ASP A 249 -11.10 -15.13 5.36
N TYR A 250 -11.28 -16.01 4.36
CA TYR A 250 -11.60 -17.41 4.63
C TYR A 250 -10.51 -18.13 5.42
N SER A 251 -9.25 -17.65 5.38
CA SER A 251 -8.14 -18.26 6.13
C SER A 251 -8.29 -18.04 7.64
N ALA A 252 -8.82 -16.89 8.06
CA ALA A 252 -9.13 -16.61 9.46
C ALA A 252 -10.28 -17.49 9.97
N VAL A 253 -11.31 -17.71 9.13
CA VAL A 253 -12.49 -18.52 9.46
C VAL A 253 -12.11 -19.98 9.73
N ILE A 254 -11.32 -20.59 8.83
CA ILE A 254 -10.95 -22.01 8.96
C ILE A 254 -10.00 -22.30 10.13
N ARG A 255 -9.25 -21.30 10.61
CA ARG A 255 -8.31 -21.47 11.75
C ARG A 255 -9.04 -21.71 13.07
N LYS A 256 -10.31 -21.34 13.18
CA LYS A 256 -11.15 -21.57 14.37
C LYS A 256 -12.19 -22.67 14.20
N MET A 257 -12.42 -23.12 12.98
CA MET A 257 -13.29 -24.27 12.75
C MET A 257 -12.63 -25.55 13.28
N ASP A 258 -13.46 -26.49 13.75
CA ASP A 258 -13.01 -27.83 14.06
C ASP A 258 -12.43 -28.49 12.80
N SER A 259 -11.35 -29.26 12.95
CA SER A 259 -10.58 -29.82 11.83
C SER A 259 -11.45 -30.68 10.93
N VAL A 260 -12.49 -31.32 11.49
CA VAL A 260 -13.47 -32.14 10.75
C VAL A 260 -14.42 -31.27 9.91
N ALA A 261 -14.78 -30.07 10.38
CA ALA A 261 -15.70 -29.16 9.70
C ALA A 261 -15.04 -28.32 8.60
N VAL A 262 -13.73 -28.05 8.69
CA VAL A 262 -13.00 -27.21 7.72
C VAL A 262 -13.08 -27.77 6.29
N LYS A 263 -12.89 -29.08 6.13
CA LYS A 263 -12.90 -29.73 4.81
C LYS A 263 -14.27 -29.58 4.13
N ALA A 264 -15.35 -29.88 4.86
CA ALA A 264 -16.71 -29.75 4.33
C ALA A 264 -17.04 -28.29 3.96
N TYR A 265 -16.62 -27.34 4.80
CA TYR A 265 -16.79 -25.91 4.54
C TYR A 265 -16.08 -25.44 3.26
N LEU A 266 -14.80 -25.78 3.09
CA LEU A 266 -14.02 -25.38 1.91
C LEU A 266 -14.56 -26.00 0.63
N LEU A 267 -14.99 -27.27 0.67
CA LEU A 267 -15.62 -27.92 -0.49
C LEU A 267 -16.92 -27.22 -0.90
N GLY A 268 -17.82 -26.96 0.06
CA GLY A 268 -19.06 -26.25 -0.21
C GLY A 268 -18.85 -24.83 -0.73
N LEU A 269 -17.88 -24.10 -0.16
CA LEU A 269 -17.50 -22.77 -0.61
C LEU A 269 -17.01 -22.77 -2.07
N ILE A 270 -16.10 -23.69 -2.41
CA ILE A 270 -15.53 -23.79 -3.76
C ILE A 270 -16.61 -24.21 -4.76
N GLN A 271 -17.46 -25.19 -4.42
CA GLN A 271 -18.55 -25.65 -5.29
C GLN A 271 -19.57 -24.54 -5.56
N ASN A 272 -19.98 -23.79 -4.55
CA ASN A 272 -20.88 -22.65 -4.72
C ASN A 272 -20.25 -21.54 -5.59
N LYS A 273 -18.94 -21.30 -5.48
CA LYS A 273 -18.25 -20.31 -6.32
C LYS A 273 -18.06 -20.80 -7.76
N LEU A 274 -17.83 -22.10 -7.95
CA LEU A 274 -17.77 -22.70 -9.27
C LEU A 274 -19.11 -22.57 -9.99
N SER A 275 -20.23 -22.90 -9.34
CA SER A 275 -21.56 -22.80 -9.97
C SER A 275 -21.88 -21.37 -10.43
N LEU A 276 -21.57 -20.36 -9.61
CA LEU A 276 -21.75 -18.95 -9.97
C LEU A 276 -20.87 -18.49 -11.14
N LEU A 277 -19.63 -18.99 -11.23
CA LEU A 277 -18.71 -18.63 -12.31
C LEU A 277 -19.01 -19.38 -13.61
N GLU A 278 -19.44 -20.64 -13.52
CA GLU A 278 -19.85 -21.44 -14.68
C GLU A 278 -21.13 -20.90 -15.33
N GLN A 279 -22.05 -20.30 -14.55
CA GLN A 279 -23.19 -19.55 -15.10
C GLN A 279 -22.77 -18.32 -15.91
N LYS A 280 -21.59 -17.76 -15.64
CA LYS A 280 -21.00 -16.60 -16.33
C LYS A 280 -19.90 -17.01 -17.31
N LEU A 281 -19.85 -18.28 -17.70
CA LEU A 281 -18.82 -18.81 -18.57
C LEU A 281 -18.94 -18.16 -19.95
N ASP A 282 -17.93 -17.38 -20.29
CA ASP A 282 -17.70 -16.87 -21.63
C ASP A 282 -16.37 -17.42 -22.13
N PRO A 283 -16.35 -18.23 -23.21
CA PRO A 283 -15.13 -18.78 -23.79
C PRO A 283 -14.09 -17.70 -24.12
N LYS A 284 -14.53 -16.47 -24.42
CA LYS A 284 -13.65 -15.34 -24.73
C LYS A 284 -13.09 -14.66 -23.49
N ASN A 285 -13.65 -14.93 -22.30
CA ASN A 285 -13.21 -14.34 -21.05
C ASN A 285 -12.19 -15.23 -20.33
N GLN A 286 -10.93 -15.11 -20.75
CA GLN A 286 -9.81 -15.89 -20.19
C GLN A 286 -9.65 -15.72 -18.67
N LYS A 287 -10.03 -14.56 -18.11
CA LYS A 287 -10.00 -14.31 -16.67
C LYS A 287 -10.97 -15.20 -15.90
N ILE A 288 -12.18 -15.43 -16.43
CA ILE A 288 -13.16 -16.34 -15.82
C ILE A 288 -12.67 -17.78 -15.95
N ASN A 289 -12.11 -18.15 -17.11
CA ASN A 289 -11.56 -19.49 -17.34
C ASN A 289 -10.41 -19.83 -16.39
N ASP A 290 -9.49 -18.89 -16.14
CA ASP A 290 -8.40 -19.05 -15.16
C ASP A 290 -8.95 -19.24 -13.74
N LYS A 291 -9.97 -18.47 -13.33
CA LYS A 291 -10.61 -18.60 -12.01
C LYS A 291 -11.27 -19.96 -11.84
N ILE A 292 -12.03 -20.42 -12.83
CA ILE A 292 -12.69 -21.73 -12.82
C ILE A 292 -11.64 -22.85 -12.76
N SER A 293 -10.60 -22.77 -13.58
CA SER A 293 -9.52 -23.77 -13.63
C SER A 293 -8.75 -23.85 -12.30
N LEU A 294 -8.48 -22.70 -11.67
CA LEU A 294 -7.90 -22.65 -10.35
C LEU A 294 -8.80 -23.30 -9.29
N LEU A 295 -10.08 -22.93 -9.23
CA LEU A 295 -11.02 -23.51 -8.27
C LEU A 295 -11.19 -25.03 -8.45
N LYS A 296 -11.24 -25.55 -9.68
CA LYS A 296 -11.24 -27.00 -9.97
C LYS A 296 -9.97 -27.68 -9.47
N THR A 297 -8.82 -27.03 -9.63
CA THR A 297 -7.53 -27.54 -9.12
C THR A 297 -7.51 -27.55 -7.59
N LEU A 298 -8.01 -26.52 -6.94
CA LEU A 298 -8.12 -26.47 -5.47
C LEU A 298 -9.03 -27.55 -4.93
N LEU A 299 -10.18 -27.79 -5.57
CA LEU A 299 -11.11 -28.85 -5.19
C LEU A 299 -10.44 -30.23 -5.24
N LYS A 300 -9.77 -30.55 -6.36
CA LYS A 300 -8.97 -31.77 -6.50
C LYS A 300 -7.89 -31.90 -5.43
N THR A 301 -7.30 -30.78 -5.01
CA THR A 301 -6.20 -30.78 -4.02
C THR A 301 -6.70 -30.96 -2.58
N ILE A 302 -7.94 -30.55 -2.29
CA ILE A 302 -8.59 -30.84 -0.99
C ILE A 302 -8.98 -32.31 -0.91
N GLU A 303 -9.43 -32.90 -2.03
CA GLU A 303 -9.77 -34.32 -2.12
C GLU A 303 -8.53 -35.21 -2.09
N ASN A 304 -7.49 -34.82 -2.85
CA ASN A 304 -6.21 -35.53 -2.97
C ASN A 304 -5.05 -34.60 -2.55
N PRO A 305 -4.58 -34.69 -1.30
CA PRO A 305 -3.62 -33.73 -0.74
C PRO A 305 -2.28 -33.68 -1.49
N GLN A 306 -2.13 -32.71 -2.38
CA GLN A 306 -0.86 -32.36 -3.03
C GLN A 306 -0.36 -31.00 -2.54
N LYS A 307 0.95 -30.84 -2.35
CA LYS A 307 1.53 -29.56 -1.88
C LYS A 307 1.29 -28.48 -2.93
N ILE A 308 0.51 -27.46 -2.58
CA ILE A 308 0.34 -26.28 -3.43
C ILE A 308 1.39 -25.23 -3.06
N SER A 309 2.03 -24.66 -4.08
CA SER A 309 2.83 -23.43 -3.94
C SER A 309 2.08 -22.26 -4.56
N LYS A 310 1.82 -21.21 -3.77
CA LYS A 310 1.18 -19.98 -4.25
C LYS A 310 1.95 -19.35 -5.42
N MET A 311 3.28 -19.48 -5.43
CA MET A 311 4.12 -18.97 -6.53
C MET A 311 3.87 -19.72 -7.84
N ASN A 312 3.75 -21.05 -7.79
CA ASN A 312 3.48 -21.88 -8.97
C ASN A 312 2.08 -21.60 -9.50
N VAL A 313 1.08 -21.55 -8.60
CA VAL A 313 -0.31 -21.27 -8.99
C VAL A 313 -0.44 -19.89 -9.65
N ARG A 314 0.28 -18.88 -9.16
CA ARG A 314 0.32 -17.53 -9.78
C ARG A 314 0.95 -17.53 -11.17
N ALA A 315 1.92 -18.41 -11.43
CA ALA A 315 2.50 -18.55 -12.75
C ALA A 315 1.55 -19.28 -13.72
N THR A 316 0.80 -20.27 -13.24
CA THR A 316 -0.12 -21.07 -14.05
C THR A 316 -1.44 -20.36 -14.35
N TYR A 317 -1.99 -19.61 -13.38
CA TYR A 317 -3.30 -18.93 -13.52
C TYR A 317 -3.19 -17.43 -13.20
N PRO A 318 -2.37 -16.66 -13.92
CA PRO A 318 -2.06 -15.28 -13.56
C PRO A 318 -3.30 -14.36 -13.56
N LEU A 319 -4.31 -14.62 -14.41
CA LEU A 319 -5.50 -13.76 -14.51
C LEU A 319 -6.48 -14.01 -13.36
N ALA A 320 -6.43 -15.18 -12.71
CA ALA A 320 -7.25 -15.48 -11.54
C ALA A 320 -6.98 -14.52 -10.37
N PHE A 321 -5.75 -13.99 -10.30
CA PHE A 321 -5.29 -13.04 -9.27
C PHE A 321 -5.48 -11.58 -9.65
N GLN A 322 -5.98 -11.28 -10.86
CA GLN A 322 -6.24 -9.90 -11.25
C GLN A 322 -7.48 -9.35 -10.56
N SER A 323 -7.28 -8.35 -9.73
CA SER A 323 -8.32 -7.55 -9.11
C SER A 323 -8.27 -6.14 -9.68
N PHE A 324 -9.42 -5.47 -9.73
CA PHE A 324 -9.47 -4.08 -10.18
C PHE A 324 -8.71 -3.17 -9.20
N TRP A 325 -8.78 -3.48 -7.90
CA TRP A 325 -8.10 -2.79 -6.80
C TRP A 325 -6.88 -3.57 -6.27
N ALA A 326 -6.13 -2.99 -5.32
CA ALA A 326 -4.99 -3.64 -4.66
C ALA A 326 -5.33 -4.88 -3.82
N GLU A 327 -6.62 -5.13 -3.59
CA GLU A 327 -7.08 -6.24 -2.77
C GLU A 327 -6.97 -7.60 -3.45
N LYS A 328 -6.77 -8.61 -2.59
CA LYS A 328 -6.90 -10.01 -2.99
C LYS A 328 -8.33 -10.26 -3.44
N GLY A 329 -8.49 -10.79 -4.64
CA GLY A 329 -9.80 -11.25 -5.10
C GLY A 329 -10.28 -12.44 -4.27
N ASP A 330 -11.58 -12.69 -4.31
CA ASP A 330 -12.25 -13.80 -3.61
C ASP A 330 -11.58 -15.17 -3.86
N VAL A 331 -11.21 -15.47 -5.11
CA VAL A 331 -10.49 -16.71 -5.47
C VAL A 331 -9.08 -16.78 -4.87
N GLU A 332 -8.39 -15.65 -4.73
CA GLU A 332 -7.08 -15.61 -4.05
C GLU A 332 -7.24 -15.84 -2.53
N GLN A 333 -8.30 -15.31 -1.91
CA GLN A 333 -8.60 -15.57 -0.50
C GLN A 333 -8.94 -17.05 -0.25
N ILE A 334 -9.67 -17.69 -1.17
CA ILE A 334 -9.96 -19.13 -1.12
C ILE A 334 -8.66 -19.95 -1.24
N LEU A 335 -7.76 -19.60 -2.17
CA LEU A 335 -6.45 -20.25 -2.28
C LEU A 335 -5.67 -20.15 -0.96
N ASP A 336 -5.62 -18.97 -0.35
CA ASP A 336 -4.91 -18.76 0.92
C ASP A 336 -5.51 -19.59 2.05
N ALA A 337 -6.83 -19.79 2.07
CA ALA A 337 -7.51 -20.69 3.00
C ALA A 337 -7.15 -22.16 2.74
N VAL A 338 -7.13 -22.62 1.49
CA VAL A 338 -6.73 -24.00 1.16
C VAL A 338 -5.29 -24.29 1.59
N ILE A 339 -4.36 -23.35 1.38
CA ILE A 339 -2.97 -23.49 1.84
C ILE A 339 -2.92 -23.59 3.37
N ALA A 340 -3.63 -22.70 4.08
CA ALA A 340 -3.68 -22.72 5.54
C ALA A 340 -4.31 -24.01 6.10
N PHE A 341 -5.29 -24.60 5.41
CA PHE A 341 -5.85 -25.92 5.75
C PHE A 341 -4.80 -27.03 5.61
N GLN A 342 -4.04 -27.06 4.52
CA GLN A 342 -2.98 -28.06 4.31
C GLN A 342 -1.87 -27.97 5.36
N ASP A 343 -1.47 -26.76 5.74
CA ASP A 343 -0.46 -26.54 6.77
C ASP A 343 -0.95 -27.07 8.13
N ARG A 344 -2.23 -26.87 8.45
CA ARG A 344 -2.86 -27.39 9.67
C ARG A 344 -2.90 -28.93 9.69
N GLU A 345 -3.37 -29.58 8.61
CA GLU A 345 -3.38 -31.05 8.53
C GLU A 345 -1.98 -31.65 8.68
N ARG A 346 -0.94 -30.99 8.17
CA ARG A 346 0.45 -31.45 8.31
C ARG A 346 0.93 -31.38 9.75
N LEU A 347 0.65 -30.26 10.43
CA LEU A 347 1.01 -30.07 11.83
C LEU A 347 0.32 -31.09 12.73
N GLU A 348 -0.98 -31.35 12.50
CA GLU A 348 -1.74 -32.35 13.24
C GLU A 348 -1.22 -33.78 13.00
N LYS A 349 -0.86 -34.12 11.75
CA LYS A 349 -0.23 -35.42 11.43
C LYS A 349 1.13 -35.57 12.11
N HIS A 350 1.96 -34.53 12.13
CA HIS A 350 3.26 -34.57 12.80
C HIS A 350 3.11 -34.73 14.32
N ALA A 351 2.20 -33.97 14.94
CA ALA A 351 1.93 -34.06 16.37
C ALA A 351 1.41 -35.45 16.78
N ARG A 352 0.54 -36.07 15.95
CA ARG A 352 0.08 -37.45 16.18
C ARG A 352 1.21 -38.47 16.02
N LEU A 353 2.08 -38.31 15.03
CA LEU A 353 3.23 -39.20 14.82
C LEU A 353 4.27 -39.09 15.96
N SER A 354 4.50 -37.89 16.51
CA SER A 354 5.39 -37.70 17.66
C SER A 354 4.82 -38.26 18.96
N LEU A 355 3.49 -38.31 19.12
CA LEU A 355 2.82 -38.90 20.28
C LEU A 355 2.75 -40.44 20.23
N VAL A 356 2.95 -41.03 19.04
CA VAL A 356 2.94 -42.50 18.84
C VAL A 356 4.37 -43.08 18.89
N MET A 357 5.39 -42.24 18.74
CA MET A 357 6.81 -42.63 18.76
C MET A 357 7.56 -42.23 20.05
N GLY A 358 6.88 -41.60 21.00
CA GLY A 358 7.35 -41.40 22.38
C GLY A 358 6.52 -42.25 23.32
#